data_AF-A0A2U8WQ59-F1
#
_entry.id   AF-A0A2U8WQ59-F1
#
_cell.length_a   1.000
_cell.length_b   1.000
_cell.length_c   1.000
_cell.angle_alpha   90.00
_cell.angle_beta   90.00
_cell.angle_gamma   90.00
#
_symmetry.space_group_name_H-M   'P 1'
#
loop_
_entity.id
_entity.type
_entity.pdbx_description
1 polymer ?
#
loop_
_entity_poly.entity_id
_entity_poly.type
_entity_poly.pdbx_seq_one_letter_code
_entity_poly.pdbx_strand_id
1 'polypeptide(L)'
;MSATVLPFRFCRRLPQIRRTAGYMVSLSDHHAEAHLAEQLKRLSSSLRRKGVAEDLIQTELANYEYAIRAQLLRLLLDEGDAA
;
A
#
# COMPACT_ATOMS: atom_id res chain seq x y z
N MET A 1 -13.47 30.89 -14.30
CA MET A 1 -13.44 29.77 -13.32
C MET A 1 -12.16 28.99 -13.55
N SER A 2 -11.23 28.97 -12.61
CA SER A 2 -10.06 28.09 -12.65
C SER A 2 -10.24 26.98 -11.61
N ALA A 3 -10.18 25.72 -12.04
CA ALA A 3 -10.10 24.60 -11.13
C ALA A 3 -8.62 24.32 -10.83
N THR A 4 -8.24 24.41 -9.56
CA THR A 4 -6.90 24.01 -9.12
C THR A 4 -6.88 22.49 -9.00
N VAL A 5 -6.21 21.83 -9.94
CA VAL A 5 -5.97 20.38 -9.86
C VAL A 5 -5.01 20.13 -8.70
N LEU A 6 -5.54 19.68 -7.58
CA LEU A 6 -4.75 19.12 -6.49
C LEU A 6 -4.34 17.71 -6.91
N PRO A 7 -3.06 17.44 -7.18
CA PRO A 7 -2.64 16.08 -7.49
C PRO A 7 -2.84 15.23 -6.24
N PHE A 8 -3.90 14.42 -6.23
CA PHE A 8 -4.03 13.31 -5.29
C PHE A 8 -2.90 12.33 -5.59
N ARG A 9 -1.74 12.54 -4.96
CA ARG A 9 -0.57 11.66 -5.08
C ARG A 9 -0.94 10.21 -4.74
N PHE A 10 -1.95 10.02 -3.91
CA PHE A 10 -2.53 8.73 -3.56
C PHE A 10 -3.12 7.97 -4.76
N CYS A 11 -3.77 8.65 -5.72
CA CYS A 11 -4.36 8.01 -6.90
C CYS A 11 -3.31 7.29 -7.77
N ARG A 12 -2.07 7.82 -7.82
CA ARG A 12 -0.96 7.18 -8.54
C ARG A 12 -0.52 5.85 -7.92
N ARG A 13 -0.80 5.64 -6.63
CA ARG A 13 -0.40 4.44 -5.89
C ARG A 13 -1.45 3.33 -5.93
N LEU A 14 -2.70 3.65 -6.29
CA LEU A 14 -3.80 2.68 -6.35
C LEU A 14 -3.47 1.42 -7.18
N PRO A 15 -2.85 1.53 -8.38
CA PRO A 15 -2.50 0.33 -9.15
C PRO A 15 -1.45 -0.55 -8.47
N GLN A 16 -0.58 0.04 -7.65
CA GLN A 16 0.43 -0.70 -6.89
C GLN A 16 -0.22 -1.37 -5.67
N ILE A 17 -1.03 -0.63 -4.91
CA ILE A 17 -1.79 -1.15 -3.76
C ILE A 17 -2.65 -2.36 -4.17
N ARG A 18 -3.41 -2.23 -5.28
CA ARG A 18 -4.24 -3.33 -5.81
C ARG A 18 -3.42 -4.55 -6.20
N ARG A 19 -2.28 -4.35 -6.87
CA ARG A 19 -1.38 -5.46 -7.26
C ARG A 19 -0.78 -6.16 -6.04
N THR A 20 -0.31 -5.42 -5.06
CA THR A 20 0.25 -5.99 -3.83
C THR A 20 -0.81 -6.75 -3.05
N ALA A 21 -1.99 -6.18 -2.84
CA ALA A 21 -3.09 -6.86 -2.16
C ALA A 21 -3.55 -8.12 -2.91
N GLY A 22 -3.73 -8.05 -4.23
CA GLY A 22 -4.09 -9.22 -5.04
C GLY A 22 -3.03 -10.32 -5.02
N TYR A 23 -1.75 -9.97 -5.01
CA TYR A 23 -0.68 -10.96 -4.83
C TYR A 23 -0.71 -11.58 -3.43
N MET A 24 -0.97 -10.78 -2.39
CA MET A 24 -1.05 -11.28 -1.01
C MET A 24 -2.20 -12.29 -0.82
N VAL A 25 -3.34 -12.13 -1.50
CA VAL A 25 -4.45 -13.11 -1.48
C VAL A 25 -4.01 -14.49 -2.01
N SER A 26 -3.06 -14.52 -2.95
CA SER A 26 -2.55 -15.78 -3.51
C SER A 26 -1.53 -16.51 -2.62
N LEU A 27 -1.13 -15.92 -1.50
CA LEU A 27 -0.11 -16.44 -0.59
C LEU A 27 -0.76 -17.00 0.69
N SER A 28 -0.02 -17.84 1.41
CA SER A 28 -0.38 -18.14 2.80
C SER A 28 -0.19 -16.90 3.68
N ASP A 29 -0.96 -16.80 4.76
CA ASP A 29 -0.96 -15.65 5.69
C ASP A 29 0.45 -15.22 6.11
N HIS A 30 1.31 -16.20 6.45
CA HIS A 30 2.68 -15.95 6.86
C HIS A 30 3.51 -15.32 5.73
N HIS A 31 3.39 -15.83 4.50
CA HIS A 31 4.11 -15.29 3.34
C HIS A 31 3.55 -13.95 2.88
N ALA A 32 2.25 -13.72 3.04
CA ALA A 32 1.62 -12.44 2.74
C ALA A 32 2.14 -11.32 3.65
N GLU A 33 2.15 -11.54 4.98
CA GLU A 33 2.66 -10.56 5.94
C GLU A 33 4.18 -10.33 5.76
N ALA A 34 4.94 -11.39 5.49
CA ALA A 34 6.37 -11.27 5.17
C ALA A 34 6.61 -10.45 3.88
N HIS A 35 5.78 -10.64 2.86
CA HIS A 35 5.84 -9.85 1.62
C HIS A 35 5.58 -8.37 1.89
N LEU A 36 4.55 -8.06 2.69
CA LEU A 36 4.22 -6.68 3.07
C LEU A 36 5.37 -6.01 3.83
N ALA A 37 5.95 -6.70 4.82
CA ALA A 37 7.09 -6.21 5.59
C ALA A 37 8.30 -5.89 4.69
N GLU A 38 8.61 -6.75 3.72
CA GLU A 38 9.71 -6.53 2.77
C GLU A 38 9.42 -5.34 1.84
N GLN A 39 8.17 -5.14 1.40
CA GLN A 39 7.79 -3.95 0.62
C GLN A 39 7.98 -2.65 1.43
N LEU A 40 7.55 -2.64 2.69
CA LEU A 40 7.73 -1.49 3.59
C LEU A 40 9.22 -1.19 3.82
N LYS A 41 10.04 -2.22 4.02
CA LYS A 41 11.50 -2.09 4.16
C LYS A 41 12.16 -1.49 2.91
N ARG A 42 11.73 -1.91 1.72
CA ARG A 42 12.23 -1.35 0.44
C ARG A 42 11.81 0.10 0.27
N LEU A 43 10.56 0.43 0.59
CA LEU A 43 10.03 1.79 0.51
C LEU A 43 10.79 2.73 1.46
N SER A 44 10.95 2.34 2.72
CA SER A 44 11.69 3.13 3.72
C SER A 44 13.14 3.36 3.30
N SER A 45 13.82 2.30 2.85
CA SER A 45 15.19 2.38 2.33
C SER A 45 15.31 3.32 1.13
N SER A 46 14.35 3.28 0.20
CA SER A 46 14.31 4.16 -0.96
C SER A 46 14.12 5.62 -0.57
N LEU A 47 13.21 5.91 0.35
CA LEU A 47 12.93 7.27 0.83
C LEU A 47 14.10 7.85 1.62
N ARG A 48 14.74 7.06 2.48
CA ARG A 48 15.96 7.46 3.20
C ARG A 48 17.09 7.82 2.23
N ARG A 49 17.31 7.01 1.18
CA ARG A 49 18.30 7.31 0.13
C ARG A 49 18.01 8.61 -0.63
N LYS A 50 16.74 9.04 -0.67
CA LYS A 50 16.31 10.30 -1.30
C LYS A 50 16.36 11.49 -0.35
N GLY A 51 16.82 11.31 0.90
CA GLY A 51 16.92 12.37 1.90
C GLY A 51 15.57 12.85 2.44
N VAL A 52 14.53 12.01 2.39
CA VAL A 52 13.23 12.34 2.97
C VAL A 52 13.34 12.31 4.50
N ALA A 53 12.73 13.27 5.17
CA ALA A 53 12.71 13.36 6.63
C ALA A 53 12.04 12.12 7.26
N GLU A 54 12.58 11.63 8.37
CA GLU A 54 12.18 10.34 8.94
C GLU A 54 10.72 10.33 9.42
N ASP A 55 10.21 11.44 9.93
CA ASP A 55 8.80 11.63 10.31
C ASP A 55 7.84 11.46 9.13
N LEU A 56 8.21 12.00 7.96
CA LEU A 56 7.47 11.83 6.72
C LEU A 56 7.55 10.38 6.21
N ILE A 57 8.69 9.71 6.40
CA ILE A 57 8.86 8.30 6.05
C ILE A 57 7.91 7.45 6.90
N GLN A 58 7.89 7.64 8.22
CA GLN A 58 7.01 6.86 9.10
C GLN A 58 5.53 7.06 8.76
N THR A 59 5.13 8.30 8.51
CA THR A 59 3.76 8.64 8.07
C THR A 59 3.41 7.94 6.75
N GLU A 60 4.35 7.95 5.80
CA GLU A 60 4.17 7.33 4.49
C GLU A 60 4.07 5.79 4.58
N LEU A 61 4.91 5.15 5.41
CA LEU A 61 4.85 3.70 5.64
C LEU A 61 3.52 3.29 6.25
N ALA A 62 3.06 4.00 7.29
CA ALA A 62 1.77 3.74 7.91
C ALA A 62 0.62 3.88 6.90
N ASN A 63 0.59 4.98 6.14
CA ASN A 63 -0.43 5.20 5.13
C ASN A 63 -0.44 4.10 4.05
N TYR A 64 0.73 3.65 3.61
CA TYR A 64 0.85 2.59 2.62
C TYR A 64 0.39 1.24 3.17
N GLU A 65 0.80 0.90 4.40
CA GLU A 65 0.37 -0.32 5.08
C GLU A 65 -1.15 -0.36 5.26
N TYR A 66 -1.75 0.71 5.79
CA TYR A 66 -3.20 0.81 5.98
C TYR A 66 -3.95 0.66 4.65
N ALA A 67 -3.46 1.29 3.59
CA ALA A 67 -4.10 1.20 2.28
C ALA A 67 -4.08 -0.24 1.71
N ILE A 68 -2.96 -0.97 1.89
CA ILE A 68 -2.87 -2.37 1.48
C ILE A 68 -3.80 -3.25 2.31
N ARG A 69 -3.75 -3.14 3.65
CA ARG A 69 -4.60 -3.93 4.55
C ARG A 69 -6.09 -3.67 4.27
N ALA A 70 -6.48 -2.42 4.03
CA ALA A 70 -7.85 -2.06 3.67
C ALA A 70 -8.27 -2.66 2.31
N GLN A 71 -7.37 -2.66 1.31
CA GLN A 71 -7.65 -3.28 0.02
C GLN A 71 -7.71 -4.81 0.11
N LEU A 72 -6.87 -5.43 0.93
CA LEU A 72 -6.89 -6.86 1.20
C LEU A 72 -8.23 -7.28 1.83
N LEU A 73 -8.68 -6.55 2.85
CA LEU A 73 -9.99 -6.80 3.46
C LEU A 73 -11.12 -6.72 2.44
N ARG A 74 -11.10 -5.74 1.53
CA ARG A 74 -12.10 -5.65 0.46
C ARG A 74 -12.08 -6.88 -0.45
N LEU A 75 -10.90 -7.34 -0.86
CA LEU A 75 -10.78 -8.53 -1.71
C LEU A 75 -11.32 -9.78 -1.02
N LEU A 76 -11.02 -9.95 0.27
CA LEU A 76 -11.51 -11.10 1.06
C LEU A 76 -13.04 -11.06 1.27
N LEU A 77 -13.62 -9.86 1.44
CA LEU A 77 -15.07 -9.70 1.55
C LEU A 77 -15.78 -9.93 0.21
N ASP A 78 -15.23 -9.42 -0.89
CA ASP A 78 -15.79 -9.63 -2.25
C ASP A 78 -15.71 -11.10 -2.69
N GLU A 79 -14.67 -11.86 -2.28
CA GLU A 79 -14.59 -13.32 -2.49
C GLU A 79 -15.57 -14.10 -1.61
N GLY A 80 -15.88 -13.60 -0.40
CA GLY A 80 -16.80 -14.23 0.55
C GLY A 80 -18.28 -14.14 0.15
N ASP A 81 -18.66 -13.14 -0.66
CA ASP A 81 -20.04 -12.94 -1.14
C ASP A 81 -20.38 -13.79 -2.38
N ALA A 82 -19.40 -14.54 -2.92
CA ALA A 82 -19.56 -15.41 -4.09
C ALA A 82 -19.82 -16.89 -3.73
N ALA A 83 -20.10 -17.21 -2.46
CA ALA A 83 -20.30 -18.56 -1.94
C ALA A 83 -21.77 -18.92 -1.68
#